data_AF-A0AAV1LQQ7-F1
#
_entry.id   AF-A0AAV1LQQ7-F1
#
_cell.length_a   1.000
_cell.length_b   1.000
_cell.length_c   1.000
_cell.angle_alpha   90.00
_cell.angle_beta   90.00
_cell.angle_gamma   90.00
#
_symmetry.space_group_name_H-M   'P 1'
#
loop_
_entity.id
_entity.type
_entity.pdbx_description
1 polymer ?
#
loop_
_entity_poly.entity_id
_entity_poly.type
_entity_poly.pdbx_seq_one_letter_code
_entity_poly.pdbx_strand_id
1 'polypeptide(L)'
;MGLTDRQIPSDKLPQCWSDDVRMNALFAPFRIKSANPESWDMKMKFWSDLVRQWCRYKTDPMVSAADVKSAFQRKGRTAACIEIVIEEMYRGGNLSPISKYVQILHNGPESLLHWSARMAFRPAVFAVSTVLSLLPVRQQLDNDGLPKASIESTQRFVLESVVKEQATQFIDSYPPGETRIGTIDELMKYSQWQGSRETFEVILGYLVSQGVAVKKGDVVKLGNFIMFMFNSLFICQAW
;
A
#
# COMPACT_ATOMS: atom_id res chain seq x y z
N MET A 1 6.68 -16.66 -21.96
CA MET A 1 5.83 -17.29 -20.92
C MET A 1 5.81 -16.34 -19.73
N GLY A 2 4.72 -15.87 -19.15
CA GLY A 2 3.30 -15.91 -19.45
C GLY A 2 2.65 -14.67 -18.78
N LEU A 3 1.79 -13.96 -19.51
CA LEU A 3 1.06 -12.78 -19.00
C LEU A 3 -0.23 -13.18 -18.25
N THR A 4 -0.41 -14.46 -17.97
CA THR A 4 -1.66 -15.05 -17.47
C THR A 4 -1.79 -15.07 -15.96
N ASP A 5 -0.74 -14.76 -15.20
CA ASP A 5 -0.74 -14.95 -13.74
C ASP A 5 -1.20 -13.73 -12.92
N ARG A 6 -1.72 -12.68 -13.59
CA ARG A 6 -2.17 -11.44 -12.95
C ARG A 6 -3.68 -11.29 -12.86
N GLN A 7 -4.44 -12.15 -13.54
CA GLN A 7 -5.91 -12.08 -13.52
C GLN A 7 -6.45 -12.79 -12.29
N ILE A 8 -7.47 -12.19 -11.68
CA ILE A 8 -8.19 -12.84 -10.58
C ILE A 8 -9.04 -13.99 -11.15
N PRO A 9 -9.05 -15.17 -10.51
CA PRO A 9 -9.88 -16.29 -10.93
C PRO A 9 -11.37 -15.94 -10.92
N SER A 10 -12.13 -16.53 -11.85
CA SER A 10 -13.56 -16.25 -12.00
C SER A 10 -14.38 -16.61 -10.75
N ASP A 11 -13.95 -17.61 -9.98
CA ASP A 11 -14.55 -18.03 -8.71
C ASP A 11 -14.33 -17.04 -7.56
N LYS A 12 -13.34 -16.15 -7.68
CA LYS A 12 -13.05 -15.10 -6.68
C LYS A 12 -13.67 -13.76 -7.03
N LEU A 13 -14.26 -13.62 -8.22
CA LEU A 13 -14.96 -12.41 -8.63
C LEU A 13 -16.29 -12.27 -7.89
N PRO A 14 -16.73 -11.02 -7.62
CA PRO A 14 -18.00 -10.79 -6.93
C PRO A 14 -19.17 -11.29 -7.78
N GLN A 15 -20.26 -11.74 -7.14
CA GLN A 15 -21.44 -12.27 -7.85
C GLN A 15 -22.03 -11.28 -8.87
N CYS A 16 -21.94 -9.97 -8.59
CA CYS A 16 -22.39 -8.94 -9.53
C CYS A 16 -21.49 -8.78 -10.76
N TRP A 17 -20.36 -9.50 -10.85
CA TRP A 17 -19.44 -9.42 -11.97
C TRP A 17 -20.04 -9.92 -13.28
N SER A 18 -21.08 -10.76 -13.25
CA SER A 18 -21.83 -11.19 -14.44
C SER A 18 -22.95 -10.21 -14.83
N ASP A 19 -23.46 -9.41 -13.91
CA ASP A 19 -24.49 -8.40 -14.16
C ASP A 19 -23.92 -7.26 -15.03
N ASP A 20 -24.41 -7.17 -16.27
CA ASP A 20 -23.97 -6.15 -17.24
C ASP A 20 -24.38 -4.74 -16.82
N VAL A 21 -25.59 -4.57 -16.27
CA VAL A 21 -26.14 -3.25 -15.89
C VAL A 21 -25.33 -2.69 -14.72
N ARG A 22 -25.16 -3.50 -13.67
CA ARG A 22 -24.42 -3.09 -12.48
C ARG A 22 -22.96 -2.81 -12.78
N MET A 23 -22.29 -3.66 -13.57
CA MET A 23 -20.88 -3.46 -13.87
C MET A 23 -20.63 -2.33 -14.86
N ASN A 24 -21.54 -2.03 -15.79
CA ASN A 24 -21.44 -0.82 -16.61
C ASN A 24 -21.42 0.43 -15.73
N ALA A 25 -22.26 0.49 -14.68
CA ALA A 25 -22.24 1.60 -13.71
C ALA A 25 -20.94 1.65 -12.89
N LEU A 26 -20.42 0.48 -12.47
CA LEU A 26 -19.16 0.38 -11.73
C LEU A 26 -17.93 0.71 -12.58
N PHE A 27 -17.97 0.49 -13.90
CA PHE A 27 -16.88 0.79 -14.82
C PHE A 27 -16.85 2.25 -15.30
N ALA A 28 -17.97 2.97 -15.19
CA ALA A 28 -18.07 4.38 -15.56
C ALA A 28 -17.08 5.27 -14.75
N PRO A 29 -16.84 6.52 -15.14
CA PRO A 29 -16.16 7.49 -14.29
C PRO A 29 -16.91 7.70 -12.95
N PHE A 30 -16.24 8.30 -11.97
CA PHE A 30 -16.95 8.83 -10.81
C PHE A 30 -17.70 10.11 -11.19
N ARG A 31 -18.88 10.33 -10.59
CA ARG A 31 -19.58 11.62 -10.63
C ARG A 31 -19.16 12.46 -9.44
N ILE A 32 -19.38 13.77 -9.46
CA ILE A 32 -19.04 14.65 -8.34
C ILE A 32 -19.64 14.11 -7.02
N LYS A 33 -18.81 13.99 -5.98
CA LYS A 33 -19.22 13.35 -4.71
C LYS A 33 -20.40 14.06 -4.05
N SER A 34 -20.47 15.38 -4.12
CA SER A 34 -21.58 16.17 -3.54
C SER A 34 -22.93 15.92 -4.23
N ALA A 35 -22.94 15.48 -5.49
CA ALA A 35 -24.18 15.23 -6.22
C ALA A 35 -24.85 13.91 -5.80
N ASN A 36 -24.05 12.89 -5.45
CA ASN A 36 -24.56 11.62 -4.95
C ASN A 36 -23.49 10.88 -4.12
N PRO A 37 -23.37 11.21 -2.82
CA PRO A 37 -22.33 10.63 -1.95
C PRO A 37 -22.52 9.13 -1.73
N GLU A 38 -23.76 8.65 -1.66
CA GLU A 38 -24.06 7.23 -1.43
C GLU A 38 -23.55 6.36 -2.59
N SER A 39 -23.84 6.76 -3.83
CA SER A 39 -23.34 6.05 -5.02
C SER A 39 -21.82 6.08 -5.13
N TRP A 40 -21.20 7.19 -4.72
CA TRP A 40 -19.75 7.33 -4.67
C TRP A 40 -19.15 6.34 -3.69
N ASP A 41 -19.63 6.34 -2.45
CA ASP A 41 -19.08 5.52 -1.38
C ASP A 41 -19.32 4.03 -1.64
N MET A 42 -20.47 3.64 -2.21
CA MET A 42 -20.71 2.26 -2.66
C MET A 42 -19.70 1.81 -3.72
N LYS A 43 -19.44 2.65 -4.73
CA LYS A 43 -18.49 2.35 -5.80
C LYS A 43 -17.05 2.31 -5.28
N MET A 44 -16.70 3.23 -4.40
CA MET A 44 -15.38 3.28 -3.75
C MET A 44 -15.14 2.03 -2.89
N LYS A 45 -16.12 1.64 -2.08
CA LYS A 45 -16.07 0.43 -1.26
C LYS A 45 -15.90 -0.81 -2.13
N PHE A 46 -16.72 -0.95 -3.18
CA PHE A 46 -16.64 -2.07 -4.10
C PHE A 46 -15.23 -2.25 -4.68
N TRP A 47 -14.66 -1.19 -5.26
CA TRP A 47 -13.36 -1.29 -5.91
C TRP A 47 -12.21 -1.43 -4.92
N SER A 48 -12.25 -0.73 -3.78
CA SER A 48 -11.20 -0.86 -2.75
C SER A 48 -11.17 -2.26 -2.12
N ASP A 49 -12.33 -2.86 -1.86
CA ASP A 49 -12.42 -4.24 -1.35
C ASP A 49 -11.91 -5.24 -2.40
N LEU A 50 -12.25 -5.03 -3.67
CA LEU A 50 -11.80 -5.89 -4.77
C LEU A 50 -10.27 -5.81 -4.99
N VAL A 51 -9.68 -4.61 -4.90
CA VAL A 51 -8.23 -4.42 -4.94
C VAL A 51 -7.53 -5.14 -3.78
N ARG A 52 -8.07 -5.03 -2.56
CA ARG A 52 -7.52 -5.75 -1.40
C ARG A 52 -7.56 -7.26 -1.59
N GLN A 53 -8.70 -7.78 -2.06
CA GLN A 53 -8.87 -9.21 -2.31
C GLN A 53 -7.88 -9.72 -3.37
N TRP A 54 -7.66 -8.94 -4.42
CA TRP A 54 -6.68 -9.29 -5.46
C TRP A 54 -5.24 -9.28 -4.97
N CYS A 55 -4.84 -8.28 -4.18
CA CYS A 55 -3.50 -8.27 -3.56
C CYS A 55 -3.27 -9.47 -2.63
N ARG A 56 -4.28 -9.88 -1.87
CA ARG A 56 -4.22 -11.11 -1.05
C ARG A 56 -4.08 -12.36 -1.91
N TYR A 57 -4.85 -12.46 -2.99
CA TYR A 57 -4.80 -13.62 -3.89
C TYR A 57 -3.44 -13.78 -4.57
N LYS A 58 -2.87 -12.69 -5.12
CA LYS A 58 -1.56 -12.75 -5.78
C LYS A 58 -0.38 -12.83 -4.81
N THR A 59 -0.63 -12.79 -3.50
CA THR A 59 0.39 -12.81 -2.44
C THR A 59 1.46 -11.71 -2.57
N ASP A 60 1.12 -10.59 -3.21
CA ASP A 60 2.01 -9.46 -3.39
C ASP A 60 1.27 -8.16 -2.97
N PRO A 61 1.80 -7.41 -2.00
CA PRO A 61 1.17 -6.20 -1.47
C PRO A 61 1.29 -4.99 -2.42
N MET A 62 2.10 -5.07 -3.47
CA MET A 62 2.34 -3.94 -4.38
C MET A 62 1.21 -3.78 -5.40
N VAL A 63 0.80 -2.54 -5.68
CA VAL A 63 -0.32 -2.25 -6.58
C VAL A 63 -0.13 -0.93 -7.31
N SER A 64 -0.47 -0.89 -8.59
CA SER A 64 -0.63 0.35 -9.38
C SER A 64 -2.02 0.39 -10.03
N ALA A 65 -2.47 1.57 -10.45
CA ALA A 65 -3.73 1.70 -11.17
C ALA A 65 -3.70 0.95 -12.50
N ALA A 66 -2.56 0.92 -13.19
CA ALA A 66 -2.34 0.15 -14.42
C ALA A 66 -2.47 -1.36 -14.17
N ASP A 67 -1.87 -1.87 -13.08
CA ASP A 67 -1.96 -3.29 -12.74
C ASP A 67 -3.42 -3.68 -12.43
N VAL A 68 -4.15 -2.87 -11.66
CA VAL A 68 -5.57 -3.11 -11.35
C VAL A 68 -6.42 -3.05 -12.62
N LYS A 69 -6.21 -2.07 -13.51
CA LYS A 69 -6.89 -2.01 -14.81
C LYS A 69 -6.63 -3.27 -15.64
N SER A 70 -5.40 -3.80 -15.62
CA SER A 70 -5.04 -5.02 -16.34
C SER A 70 -5.65 -6.29 -15.74
N ALA A 71 -5.74 -6.36 -14.41
CA ALA A 71 -6.28 -7.50 -13.69
C ALA A 71 -7.80 -7.61 -13.80
N PHE A 72 -8.49 -6.46 -13.87
CA PHE A 72 -9.95 -6.36 -13.84
C PHE A 72 -10.55 -5.94 -15.18
N GLN A 73 -10.16 -6.65 -16.24
CA GLN A 73 -10.74 -6.44 -17.57
C GLN A 73 -12.04 -7.21 -17.74
N ARG A 74 -13.05 -6.57 -18.34
CA ARG A 74 -14.32 -7.21 -18.69
C ARG A 74 -14.72 -6.83 -20.11
N LYS A 75 -14.94 -7.83 -20.97
CA LYS A 75 -15.37 -7.64 -22.37
C LYS A 75 -14.46 -6.64 -23.12
N GLY A 76 -13.14 -6.73 -22.91
CA GLY A 76 -12.14 -5.83 -23.52
C GLY A 76 -12.13 -4.40 -22.95
N ARG A 77 -12.90 -4.10 -21.88
CA ARG A 77 -12.94 -2.79 -21.23
C ARG A 77 -12.24 -2.82 -19.88
N THR A 78 -11.68 -1.69 -19.48
CA THR A 78 -11.13 -1.40 -18.15
C THR A 78 -12.00 -0.38 -17.44
N ALA A 79 -12.11 -0.46 -16.12
CA ALA A 79 -12.86 0.54 -15.36
C ALA A 79 -12.15 1.91 -15.40
N ALA A 80 -12.89 2.95 -15.81
CA ALA A 80 -12.36 4.31 -15.95
C ALA A 80 -12.04 4.94 -14.58
N CYS A 81 -12.73 4.50 -13.53
CA CYS A 81 -12.64 5.07 -12.19
C CYS A 81 -11.44 4.60 -11.35
N ILE A 82 -10.63 3.64 -11.82
CA ILE A 82 -9.59 2.99 -10.99
C ILE A 82 -8.54 3.97 -10.46
N GLU A 83 -8.14 4.96 -11.25
CA GLU A 83 -7.12 5.93 -10.80
C GLU A 83 -7.62 6.74 -9.60
N ILE A 84 -8.90 7.12 -9.60
CA ILE A 84 -9.54 7.81 -8.47
C ILE A 84 -9.63 6.88 -7.26
N VAL A 85 -9.91 5.58 -7.48
CA VAL A 85 -9.93 4.59 -6.38
C VAL A 85 -8.56 4.50 -5.71
N ILE A 86 -7.49 4.34 -6.49
CA ILE A 86 -6.12 4.24 -5.95
C ILE A 86 -5.72 5.55 -5.25
N GLU A 87 -6.05 6.70 -5.82
CA GLU A 87 -5.77 7.99 -5.19
C GLU A 87 -6.50 8.15 -3.85
N GLU A 88 -7.79 7.81 -3.79
CA GLU A 88 -8.57 7.90 -2.55
C GLU A 88 -8.14 6.87 -1.50
N MET A 89 -7.74 5.65 -1.92
CA MET A 89 -7.12 4.68 -1.02
C MET A 89 -5.77 5.15 -0.48
N TYR A 90 -4.99 5.89 -1.27
CA TYR A 90 -3.75 6.52 -0.86
C TYR A 90 -4.00 7.67 0.13
N ARG A 91 -4.93 8.57 -0.18
CA ARG A 91 -5.33 9.68 0.71
C ARG A 91 -5.93 9.17 2.02
N GLY A 92 -6.68 8.07 1.98
CA GLY A 92 -7.25 7.40 3.14
C GLY A 92 -6.25 6.60 3.97
N GLY A 93 -4.98 6.54 3.57
CA GLY A 93 -3.92 5.82 4.29
C GLY A 93 -4.00 4.30 4.18
N ASN A 94 -4.80 3.76 3.26
CA ASN A 94 -4.81 2.32 2.98
C ASN A 94 -3.63 1.92 2.09
N LEU A 95 -3.11 2.85 1.29
CA LEU A 95 -1.93 2.68 0.46
C LEU A 95 -0.80 3.60 0.97
N SER A 96 0.42 3.09 0.91
CA SER A 96 1.65 3.85 1.20
C SER A 96 2.60 3.81 0.00
N PRO A 97 3.49 4.82 -0.15
CA PRO A 97 4.50 4.75 -1.18
C PRO A 97 5.55 3.70 -0.81
N ILE A 98 6.05 2.94 -1.79
CA ILE A 98 7.07 1.89 -1.56
C ILE A 98 8.31 2.47 -0.87
N SER A 99 8.71 3.67 -1.29
CA SER A 99 9.86 4.38 -0.74
C SER A 99 9.80 4.60 0.78
N LYS A 100 8.61 4.62 1.38
CA LYS A 100 8.44 4.69 2.85
C LYS A 100 9.18 3.55 3.54
N TYR A 101 8.90 2.30 3.15
CA TYR A 101 9.45 1.12 3.82
C TYR A 101 10.90 0.86 3.45
N VAL A 102 11.25 1.07 2.18
CA VAL A 102 12.64 0.94 1.72
C VAL A 102 13.54 1.93 2.45
N GLN A 103 13.13 3.21 2.59
CA GLN A 103 13.93 4.19 3.34
C GLN A 103 14.03 3.85 4.82
N ILE A 104 12.94 3.41 5.47
CA ILE A 104 12.97 2.98 6.88
C ILE A 104 13.96 1.82 7.08
N LEU A 105 13.96 0.86 6.15
CA LEU A 105 14.90 -0.25 6.18
C LEU A 105 16.34 0.26 6.06
N HIS A 106 16.66 1.03 5.02
CA HIS A 106 18.04 1.41 4.72
C HIS A 106 18.61 2.48 5.66
N ASN A 107 17.79 3.40 6.18
CA ASN A 107 18.24 4.55 6.96
C ASN A 107 17.93 4.42 8.47
N GLY A 108 17.31 3.31 8.90
CA GLY A 108 16.99 3.04 10.31
C GLY A 108 15.82 3.87 10.87
N PRO A 109 15.40 3.63 12.13
CA PRO A 109 14.24 4.29 12.75
C PRO A 109 14.45 5.79 13.05
N GLU A 110 15.68 6.28 13.08
CA GLU A 110 16.00 7.72 13.11
C GLU A 110 15.39 8.46 11.88
N SER A 111 15.24 7.74 10.75
CA SER A 111 14.54 8.25 9.56
C SER A 111 13.01 8.32 9.72
N LEU A 112 12.45 7.61 10.70
CA LEU A 112 11.01 7.62 11.02
C LEU A 112 10.64 8.93 11.72
N LEU A 113 11.48 9.40 12.66
CA LEU A 113 11.41 10.76 13.22
C LEU A 113 11.59 11.83 12.13
N HIS A 114 12.52 11.58 11.20
CA HIS A 114 12.72 12.46 10.05
C HIS A 114 11.53 12.42 9.05
N TRP A 115 10.74 11.34 8.99
CA TRP A 115 9.55 11.22 8.13
C TRP A 115 8.31 11.84 8.74
N SER A 116 8.07 11.71 10.05
CA SER A 116 7.03 12.49 10.73
C SER A 116 7.32 14.00 10.65
N ALA A 117 8.61 14.39 10.73
CA ALA A 117 9.03 15.77 10.51
C ALA A 117 8.94 16.21 9.03
N ARG A 118 9.23 15.33 8.06
CA ARG A 118 9.20 15.64 6.61
C ARG A 118 7.79 15.53 5.99
N MET A 119 6.85 14.85 6.64
CA MET A 119 5.42 15.01 6.39
C MET A 119 4.89 16.35 6.90
N ALA A 120 5.48 16.90 7.97
CA ALA A 120 5.21 18.26 8.42
C ALA A 120 5.93 19.33 7.58
N PHE A 121 6.99 18.99 6.84
CA PHE A 121 7.71 19.90 5.95
C PHE A 121 8.12 19.24 4.63
N ARG A 122 7.20 19.26 3.65
CA ARG A 122 7.62 19.40 2.26
C ARG A 122 8.18 20.83 2.11
N PRO A 123 9.45 21.05 1.71
CA PRO A 123 9.92 22.39 1.44
C PRO A 123 9.13 22.92 0.25
N ALA A 124 8.51 24.07 0.46
CA ALA A 124 7.76 24.83 -0.51
C ALA A 124 8.66 25.22 -1.69
N VAL A 125 8.69 24.39 -2.72
CA VAL A 125 8.97 24.83 -4.09
C VAL A 125 7.74 24.54 -4.94
N PHE A 126 6.61 25.11 -4.50
CA PHE A 126 5.63 25.75 -5.36
C PHE A 126 5.08 26.92 -4.54
N ALA A 127 5.16 28.11 -5.10
CA ALA A 127 4.93 29.36 -4.42
C ALA A 127 3.47 29.51 -3.95
N VAL A 128 3.31 30.08 -2.74
CA VAL A 128 2.13 30.74 -2.15
C VAL A 128 0.82 29.92 -2.02
N SER A 129 0.52 29.44 -0.80
CA SER A 129 -0.76 29.67 -0.09
C SER A 129 -0.86 28.80 1.19
N THR A 130 -0.46 29.37 2.32
CA THR A 130 -0.54 28.76 3.66
C THR A 130 -1.87 29.04 4.37
N VAL A 131 -3.01 28.76 3.73
CA VAL A 131 -4.34 28.75 4.40
C VAL A 131 -5.29 27.63 3.94
N LEU A 132 -4.80 26.60 3.23
CA LEU A 132 -5.65 25.56 2.63
C LEU A 132 -6.07 24.40 3.55
N SER A 133 -5.55 24.30 4.78
CA SER A 133 -5.85 23.15 5.67
C SER A 133 -7.27 23.17 6.28
N LEU A 134 -8.01 24.28 6.16
CA LEU A 134 -9.43 24.39 6.53
C LEU A 134 -10.36 24.41 5.32
N LEU A 135 -9.82 24.26 4.11
CA LEU A 135 -10.63 24.23 2.90
C LEU A 135 -10.86 22.77 2.49
N PRO A 136 -12.10 22.38 2.13
CA PRO A 136 -12.31 21.10 1.49
C PRO A 136 -11.41 21.01 0.27
N VAL A 137 -10.53 20.00 0.23
CA VAL A 137 -9.65 19.74 -0.90
C VAL A 137 -10.51 19.69 -2.16
N ARG A 138 -10.29 20.66 -3.06
CA ARG A 138 -11.04 20.77 -4.31
C ARG A 138 -10.72 19.53 -5.13
N GLN A 139 -11.71 18.65 -5.34
CA GLN A 139 -11.60 17.57 -6.31
C GLN A 139 -11.20 18.22 -7.65
N GLN A 140 -10.04 17.85 -8.19
CA GLN A 140 -9.64 18.33 -9.51
C GLN A 140 -10.63 17.76 -10.51
N LEU A 141 -11.20 18.64 -11.33
CA LEU A 141 -12.13 18.26 -12.39
C LEU A 141 -11.39 18.30 -13.72
N ASP A 142 -11.72 17.39 -14.63
CA ASP A 142 -11.30 17.46 -16.03
C ASP A 142 -12.16 18.48 -16.82
N ASN A 143 -11.87 18.60 -18.12
CA ASN A 143 -12.60 19.49 -19.02
C ASN A 143 -14.10 19.13 -19.12
N ASP A 144 -14.47 17.90 -18.78
CA ASP A 144 -15.83 17.38 -18.81
C ASP A 144 -16.55 17.52 -17.45
N GLY A 145 -15.87 18.12 -16.45
CA GLY A 145 -16.42 18.31 -15.10
C GLY A 145 -16.42 17.05 -14.24
N LEU A 146 -15.66 16.01 -14.61
CA LEU A 146 -15.52 14.77 -13.85
C LEU A 146 -14.26 14.81 -12.97
N PRO A 147 -14.26 14.14 -11.81
CA PRO A 147 -13.07 14.05 -10.98
C PRO A 147 -11.91 13.41 -11.74
N LYS A 148 -10.72 14.00 -11.60
CA LYS A 148 -9.48 13.53 -12.22
C LYS A 148 -8.45 13.21 -11.15
N ALA A 149 -7.81 12.05 -11.29
CA ALA A 149 -6.75 11.64 -10.39
C ALA A 149 -5.45 12.42 -10.65
N SER A 150 -4.73 12.75 -9.58
CA SER A 150 -3.41 13.42 -9.67
C SER A 150 -2.23 12.45 -9.77
N ILE A 151 -2.46 11.16 -9.54
CA ILE A 151 -1.43 10.11 -9.55
C ILE A 151 -1.16 9.59 -10.97
N GLU A 152 0.07 9.15 -11.22
CA GLU A 152 0.40 8.46 -12.46
C GLU A 152 -0.14 7.02 -12.42
N SER A 153 -0.69 6.54 -13.53
CA SER A 153 -1.30 5.19 -13.58
C SER A 153 -0.32 4.05 -13.27
N THR A 154 0.96 4.22 -13.61
CA THR A 154 2.06 3.27 -13.39
C THR A 154 2.67 3.38 -12.00
N GLN A 155 2.34 4.41 -11.24
CA GLN A 155 2.86 4.62 -9.89
C GLN A 155 2.43 3.46 -8.99
N ARG A 156 3.41 2.82 -8.36
CA ARG A 156 3.18 1.68 -7.47
C ARG A 156 3.13 2.12 -6.02
N PHE A 157 2.21 1.49 -5.31
CA PHE A 157 1.94 1.68 -3.89
C PHE A 157 1.94 0.33 -3.19
N VAL A 158 2.05 0.39 -1.87
CA VAL A 158 2.03 -0.74 -0.96
C VAL A 158 0.69 -0.74 -0.24
N LEU A 159 -0.03 -1.85 -0.29
CA LEU A 159 -1.28 -2.02 0.44
C LEU A 159 -1.01 -2.43 1.89
N GLU A 160 -1.30 -1.51 2.82
CA GLU A 160 -0.96 -1.61 4.24
C GLU A 160 -1.51 -2.89 4.89
N SER A 161 -2.77 -3.22 4.61
CA SER A 161 -3.40 -4.43 5.17
C SER A 161 -2.67 -5.72 4.79
N VAL A 162 -2.21 -5.84 3.53
CA VAL A 162 -1.56 -7.06 3.04
C VAL A 162 -0.11 -7.15 3.53
N VAL A 163 0.61 -6.02 3.59
CA VAL A 163 1.96 -6.02 4.20
C VAL A 163 1.90 -6.42 5.66
N LYS A 164 0.94 -5.87 6.41
CA LYS A 164 0.76 -6.23 7.82
C LYS A 164 0.50 -7.73 7.98
N GLU A 165 -0.41 -8.29 7.19
CA GLU A 165 -0.73 -9.72 7.20
C GLU A 165 0.50 -10.57 6.89
N GLN A 166 1.25 -10.23 5.84
CA GLN A 166 2.47 -10.95 5.44
C GLN A 166 3.59 -10.84 6.46
N ALA A 167 3.81 -9.64 7.02
CA ALA A 167 4.82 -9.42 8.05
C ALA A 167 4.51 -10.21 9.33
N THR A 168 3.24 -10.27 9.71
CA THR A 168 2.79 -11.05 10.88
C THR A 168 2.99 -12.54 10.64
N GLN A 169 2.52 -13.06 9.50
CA GLN A 169 2.74 -14.46 9.11
C GLN A 169 4.23 -14.82 9.03
N PHE A 170 5.06 -13.90 8.54
CA PHE A 170 6.50 -14.08 8.47
C PHE A 170 7.10 -14.22 9.87
N ILE A 171 6.73 -13.36 10.83
CA ILE A 171 7.23 -13.47 12.21
C ILE A 171 6.68 -14.72 12.93
N ASP A 172 5.40 -15.03 12.75
CA ASP A 172 4.75 -16.20 13.38
C ASP A 172 5.30 -17.54 12.87
N SER A 173 5.91 -17.56 11.68
CA SER A 173 6.58 -18.75 11.16
C SER A 173 7.83 -19.16 11.95
N TYR A 174 8.34 -18.28 12.83
CA TYR A 174 9.52 -18.53 13.65
C TYR A 174 9.16 -18.92 15.08
N PRO A 175 9.94 -19.81 15.72
CA PRO A 175 9.73 -20.15 17.12
C PRO A 175 9.98 -18.92 18.01
N PRO A 176 9.11 -18.66 19.01
CA PRO A 176 9.28 -17.52 19.90
C PRO A 176 10.60 -17.64 20.68
N GLY A 177 11.36 -16.54 20.74
CA GLY A 177 12.60 -16.45 21.51
C GLY A 177 13.89 -16.65 20.71
N GLU A 178 13.82 -17.05 19.44
CA GLU A 178 15.01 -17.14 18.58
C GLU A 178 15.25 -15.81 17.84
N THR A 179 16.39 -15.17 18.09
CA THR A 179 16.79 -13.97 17.32
C THR A 179 17.51 -14.39 16.05
N ARG A 180 17.04 -13.93 14.89
CA ARG A 180 17.71 -14.18 13.61
C ARG A 180 18.46 -12.94 13.17
N ILE A 181 19.67 -13.16 12.69
CA ILE A 181 20.57 -12.11 12.23
C ILE A 181 21.12 -12.57 10.89
N GLY A 182 21.03 -11.72 9.88
CA GLY A 182 21.57 -12.01 8.56
C GLY A 182 21.38 -10.86 7.61
N THR A 183 22.02 -10.95 6.46
CA THR A 183 21.75 -10.03 5.34
C THR A 183 20.35 -10.28 4.76
N ILE A 184 19.85 -9.33 3.98
CA ILE A 184 18.54 -9.48 3.29
C ILE A 184 18.53 -10.77 2.46
N ASP A 185 19.61 -11.06 1.73
CA ASP A 185 19.73 -12.24 0.88
C ASP A 185 19.78 -13.55 1.68
N GLU A 186 20.44 -13.55 2.84
CA GLU A 186 20.44 -14.71 3.75
C GLU A 186 19.05 -14.96 4.33
N LEU A 187 18.37 -13.91 4.78
CA LEU A 187 17.01 -14.03 5.31
C LEU A 187 16.01 -14.51 4.26
N MET A 188 16.13 -14.06 3.01
CA MET A 188 15.32 -14.58 1.90
C MET A 188 15.58 -16.07 1.67
N LYS A 189 16.84 -16.52 1.70
CA LYS A 189 17.21 -17.93 1.55
C LYS A 189 16.67 -18.79 2.70
N TYR A 190 16.82 -18.33 3.95
CA TYR A 190 16.35 -19.08 5.12
C TYR A 190 14.83 -19.19 5.20
N SER A 191 14.12 -18.14 4.79
CA SER A 191 12.65 -18.12 4.77
C SER A 191 12.04 -18.80 3.54
N GLN A 192 12.86 -19.29 2.61
CA GLN A 192 12.41 -19.87 1.34
C GLN A 192 11.45 -18.92 0.58
N TRP A 193 11.74 -17.62 0.63
CA TRP A 193 10.87 -16.59 0.08
C TRP A 193 10.71 -16.74 -1.44
N GLN A 194 9.45 -16.85 -1.88
CA GLN A 194 9.10 -17.03 -3.30
C GLN A 194 8.79 -15.70 -4.03
N GLY A 195 8.64 -14.61 -3.28
CA GLY A 195 8.31 -13.30 -3.84
C GLY A 195 9.54 -12.52 -4.33
N SER A 196 9.33 -11.29 -4.77
CA SER A 196 10.42 -10.41 -5.19
C SER A 196 11.25 -9.92 -3.98
N ARG A 197 12.51 -9.54 -4.25
CA ARG A 197 13.37 -8.87 -3.25
C ARG A 197 12.76 -7.55 -2.78
N GLU A 198 12.17 -6.77 -3.67
CA GLU A 198 11.52 -5.50 -3.34
C GLU A 198 10.36 -5.70 -2.35
N THR A 199 9.53 -6.73 -2.57
CA THR A 199 8.46 -7.10 -1.64
C THR A 199 9.02 -7.48 -0.27
N PHE A 200 10.12 -8.24 -0.24
CA PHE A 200 10.75 -8.64 1.00
C PHE A 200 11.34 -7.44 1.76
N GLU A 201 12.00 -6.52 1.07
CA GLU A 201 12.50 -5.26 1.64
C GLU A 201 11.37 -4.39 2.21
N VAL A 202 10.21 -4.34 1.54
CA VAL A 202 9.02 -3.66 2.07
C VAL A 202 8.54 -4.30 3.37
N ILE A 203 8.47 -5.64 3.44
CA ILE A 203 8.06 -6.38 4.64
C ILE A 203 9.05 -6.13 5.78
N LEU A 204 10.35 -6.21 5.52
CA LEU A 204 11.38 -5.91 6.51
C LEU A 204 11.31 -4.45 6.98
N GLY A 205 11.13 -3.50 6.06
CA GLY A 205 10.93 -2.10 6.40
C GLY A 205 9.69 -1.87 7.25
N TYR A 206 8.61 -2.61 7.01
CA TYR A 206 7.44 -2.61 7.88
C TYR A 206 7.76 -3.13 9.28
N LEU A 207 8.46 -4.26 9.40
CA LEU A 207 8.87 -4.80 10.70
C LEU A 207 9.79 -3.87 11.48
N VAL A 208 10.71 -3.16 10.79
CA VAL A 208 11.54 -2.12 11.38
C VAL A 208 10.68 -0.95 11.87
N SER A 209 9.67 -0.54 11.11
CA SER A 209 8.74 0.51 11.53
C SER A 209 7.92 0.15 12.77
N GLN A 210 7.68 -1.16 13.00
CA GLN A 210 6.98 -1.67 14.18
C GLN A 210 7.92 -1.94 15.37
N GLY A 211 9.24 -1.77 15.21
CA GLY A 211 10.23 -2.08 16.25
C GLY A 211 10.48 -3.58 16.47
N VAL A 212 10.02 -4.44 15.56
CA VAL A 212 10.21 -5.91 15.61
C VAL A 212 11.52 -6.32 14.90
N ALA A 213 12.06 -5.43 14.07
CA ALA A 213 13.34 -5.64 13.40
C ALA A 213 14.24 -4.41 13.51
N VAL A 214 15.55 -4.62 13.45
CA VAL A 214 16.55 -3.54 13.41
C VAL A 214 17.56 -3.86 12.32
N LYS A 215 17.84 -2.91 11.43
CA LYS A 215 18.92 -3.02 10.44
C LYS A 215 20.11 -2.16 10.85
N LYS A 216 21.31 -2.75 10.87
CA LYS A 216 22.59 -2.06 11.10
C LYS A 216 23.56 -2.45 9.98
N GLY A 217 23.95 -1.49 9.15
CA GLY A 217 24.70 -1.78 7.91
C GLY A 217 23.89 -2.69 6.99
N ASP A 218 24.48 -3.80 6.56
CA ASP A 218 23.86 -4.80 5.68
C ASP A 218 23.11 -5.90 6.42
N VAL A 219 23.17 -5.91 7.75
CA VAL A 219 22.63 -6.96 8.59
C VAL A 219 21.30 -6.52 9.20
N VAL A 220 20.29 -7.39 9.08
CA VAL A 220 18.97 -7.25 9.68
C VAL A 220 18.85 -8.24 10.83
N LYS A 221 18.50 -7.72 12.00
CA LYS A 221 18.16 -8.49 13.19
C LYS A 221 16.64 -8.54 13.33
N LEU A 222 16.09 -9.75 13.33
CA LEU A 222 14.69 -10.05 13.63
C LEU A 222 14.61 -10.57 15.06
N GLY A 223 13.63 -10.09 15.82
CA GLY A 223 13.32 -10.66 17.11
C GLY A 223 11.97 -10.18 17.62
N ASN A 224 11.27 -11.03 18.38
CA ASN A 224 10.21 -10.56 19.25
C ASN A 224 10.86 -9.73 20.35
N PHE A 225 11.11 -8.45 20.06
CA PHE A 225 11.13 -7.45 21.09
C PHE A 225 9.71 -7.47 21.64
N ILE A 226 9.49 -8.21 22.73
CA ILE A 226 8.36 -7.97 23.59
C ILE A 226 8.51 -6.50 23.96
N MET A 227 7.80 -5.63 23.24
CA MET A 227 7.57 -4.28 23.70
C MET A 227 6.82 -4.45 24.99
N PHE A 228 7.56 -4.41 26.09
CA PHE A 228 7.15 -3.62 27.22
C PHE A 228 6.64 -2.30 26.64
N MET A 229 5.32 -2.23 26.46
CA MET A 229 4.62 -0.96 26.52
C MET A 229 4.81 -0.45 27.94
N PHE A 230 5.97 0.14 28.26
CA PHE A 230 6.12 1.08 29.35
C PHE A 230 7.45 1.83 29.16
N ASN A 231 7.29 3.13 28.93
CA ASN A 231 8.29 4.19 28.94
C ASN A 231 9.33 4.24 27.80
N SER A 232 9.16 5.31 27.02
CA SER A 232 10.23 6.08 26.41
C SER A 232 11.49 6.14 27.29
N LEU A 233 12.64 6.15 26.62
CA LEU A 233 14.02 6.20 27.14
C LEU A 233 14.56 4.84 27.63
N PHE A 234 15.76 4.51 27.16
CA PHE A 234 16.64 3.38 27.56
C PHE A 234 16.62 2.08 26.76
N ILE A 235 16.70 2.10 25.42
CA ILE A 235 17.43 1.01 24.70
C ILE A 235 18.23 1.57 23.50
N CYS A 236 18.89 2.71 23.69
CA CYS A 236 19.95 3.19 22.77
C CYS A 236 21.28 3.27 23.51
N GLN A 237 21.74 2.17 24.11
CA GLN A 237 23.12 2.04 24.59
C GLN A 237 23.41 0.58 24.92
N ALA A 238 23.69 -0.23 23.90
CA ALA A 238 24.58 -1.39 23.98
C ALA A 238 24.60 -2.14 22.64
N TRP A 239 24.94 -1.48 21.51
CA TRP A 239 25.44 -2.11 20.28
C TRP A 239 26.12 -1.11 19.34
#